data_AF-A0A7C2RAZ6-F1
#
_entry.id   AF-A0A7C2RAZ6-F1
#
_cell.length_a   1.000
_cell.length_b   1.000
_cell.length_c   1.000
_cell.angle_alpha   90.00
_cell.angle_beta   90.00
_cell.angle_gamma   90.00
#
_symmetry.space_group_name_H-M   'P 1'
#
loop_
_entity.id
_entity.type
_entity.pdbx_description
1 polymer ?
#
loop_
_entity_poly.entity_id
_entity_poly.type
_entity_poly.pdbx_seq_one_letter_code
_entity_poly.pdbx_strand_id
1 'polypeptide(L)'
;MPTSREKKRSIRSEQKLWLAPASSEPPDSSHVLSYRPAVMFECLVEFRDVRAEAIHSKEAFYTAWLPEGDDNLAFDWSAPAAELVGSTRLEPQPRTDIQPHPGRVRLTKKRMGEAQADLVDYLVRRESLSLFYNPSLKWYSKVGEGQPEFLQRVKEEAITRLQLPLKELARRLALQLEQLRELPLPDDVAADSTQDL
;
A
#
# COMPACT_ATOMS: atom_id res chain seq x y z
N MET A 1 1.50 -34.92 38.96
CA MET A 1 0.14 -35.50 38.89
C MET A 1 -0.84 -34.49 39.49
N PRO A 2 -2.05 -34.33 38.91
CA PRO A 2 -2.60 -33.12 38.27
C PRO A 2 -3.66 -32.40 39.15
N THR A 3 -4.17 -31.19 38.90
CA THR A 3 -4.99 -30.68 37.77
C THR A 3 -5.10 -29.14 37.90
N SER A 4 -4.77 -28.36 36.88
CA SER A 4 -5.69 -27.81 35.87
C SER A 4 -7.01 -27.25 36.42
N ARG A 5 -7.11 -25.92 36.49
CA ARG A 5 -8.36 -25.18 36.27
C ARG A 5 -8.03 -23.82 35.64
N GLU A 6 -8.08 -23.83 34.31
CA GLU A 6 -8.28 -22.64 33.48
C GLU A 6 -9.47 -21.83 34.01
N LYS A 7 -9.23 -20.61 34.46
CA LYS A 7 -10.29 -19.61 34.58
C LYS A 7 -10.28 -18.75 33.32
N LYS A 8 -11.26 -19.07 32.48
CA LYS A 8 -11.65 -18.41 31.24
C LYS A 8 -11.49 -16.88 31.33
N ARG A 9 -10.77 -16.36 30.34
CA ARG A 9 -10.82 -14.97 29.88
C ARG A 9 -12.28 -14.54 29.72
N SER A 10 -12.75 -13.63 30.56
CA SER A 10 -13.88 -12.77 30.23
C SER A 10 -13.28 -11.41 29.90
N ILE A 11 -12.81 -11.29 28.65
CA ILE A 11 -12.52 -9.99 28.06
C ILE A 11 -13.89 -9.34 27.94
N ARG A 12 -14.26 -8.52 28.92
CA ARG A 12 -15.37 -7.58 28.80
C ARG A 12 -15.10 -6.84 27.50
N SER A 13 -15.99 -7.01 26.55
CA SER A 13 -16.06 -6.22 25.34
C SER A 13 -16.17 -4.75 25.75
N GLU A 14 -15.03 -4.06 25.78
CA GLU A 14 -14.98 -2.62 25.92
C GLU A 14 -15.77 -2.04 24.75
N GLN A 15 -16.99 -1.61 25.03
CA GLN A 15 -17.74 -0.72 24.17
C GLN A 15 -16.95 0.59 24.10
N LYS A 16 -15.99 0.66 23.17
CA LYS A 16 -15.34 1.90 22.77
C LYS A 16 -16.39 2.76 22.07
N LEU A 17 -17.16 3.48 22.87
CA LEU A 17 -17.95 4.63 22.49
C LEU A 17 -17.00 5.74 22.03
N TRP A 18 -17.47 6.59 21.11
CA TRP A 18 -16.74 7.71 20.51
C TRP A 18 -16.61 8.89 21.49
N LEU A 19 -15.99 8.62 22.62
CA LEU A 19 -15.83 9.53 23.74
C LEU A 19 -14.35 9.51 24.10
N ALA A 20 -13.58 10.43 23.52
CA ALA A 20 -12.26 10.71 24.04
C ALA A 20 -12.43 11.62 25.28
N PRO A 21 -11.75 11.34 26.41
CA PRO A 21 -11.73 12.29 27.50
C PRO A 21 -11.16 13.62 27.00
N ALA A 22 -11.72 14.72 27.49
CA ALA A 22 -11.36 16.08 27.08
C ALA A 22 -9.88 16.42 27.40
N SER A 23 -9.22 15.63 28.24
CA SER A 23 -7.84 15.80 28.67
C SER A 23 -7.10 14.45 28.73
N SER A 24 -5.82 14.46 28.37
CA SER A 24 -4.90 13.32 28.40
C SER A 24 -4.22 13.11 29.77
N GLU A 25 -4.87 13.50 30.86
CA GLU A 25 -4.33 13.42 32.23
C GLU A 25 -4.85 12.16 32.98
N PRO A 26 -4.06 11.59 33.91
CA PRO A 26 -4.34 10.29 34.53
C PRO A 26 -5.64 10.25 35.38
N PRO A 27 -6.23 9.05 35.58
CA PRO A 27 -7.63 8.88 35.97
C PRO A 27 -7.81 8.97 37.49
N ASP A 28 -8.03 10.17 38.02
CA ASP A 28 -8.54 10.38 39.38
C ASP A 28 -9.50 11.57 39.39
N SER A 29 -10.70 11.36 38.85
CA SER A 29 -11.94 12.09 39.14
C SER A 29 -13.00 11.69 38.11
N SER A 30 -14.28 11.76 38.49
CA SER A 30 -15.43 11.56 37.61
C SER A 30 -15.23 12.26 36.26
N HIS A 31 -14.96 11.50 35.20
CA HIS A 31 -14.76 12.07 33.87
C HIS A 31 -16.01 12.83 33.43
N VAL A 32 -15.92 14.15 33.40
CA VAL A 32 -16.92 14.97 32.74
C VAL A 32 -16.68 14.83 31.24
N LEU A 33 -17.59 14.12 30.58
CA LEU A 33 -17.58 14.01 29.13
C LEU A 33 -17.94 15.38 28.55
N SER A 34 -17.11 15.88 27.64
CA SER A 34 -17.44 17.06 26.85
C SER A 34 -17.29 16.77 25.36
N TYR A 35 -18.14 17.42 24.56
CA TYR A 35 -18.00 17.43 23.12
C TYR A 35 -16.70 18.11 22.75
N ARG A 36 -15.99 17.55 21.76
CA ARG A 36 -14.88 18.23 21.09
C ARG A 36 -15.17 18.26 19.60
N PRO A 37 -15.24 19.43 18.97
CA PRO A 37 -15.55 19.55 17.56
C PRO A 37 -14.39 19.06 16.69
N ALA A 38 -14.71 18.33 15.64
CA ALA A 38 -13.78 17.85 14.63
C ALA A 38 -14.37 18.06 13.23
N VAL A 39 -13.50 18.09 12.23
CA VAL A 39 -13.89 18.06 10.82
C VAL A 39 -13.63 16.66 10.26
N MET A 40 -14.50 16.24 9.34
CA MET A 40 -14.39 14.98 8.63
C MET A 40 -14.53 15.24 7.14
N PHE A 41 -13.60 14.69 6.36
CA PHE A 41 -13.64 14.68 4.91
C PHE A 41 -13.68 13.23 4.42
N GLU A 42 -14.63 12.96 3.52
CA GLU A 42 -14.67 11.74 2.72
C GLU A 42 -14.06 12.08 1.36
N CYS A 43 -12.97 11.39 1.02
CA CYS A 43 -12.15 11.69 -0.15
C CYS A 43 -11.98 10.45 -1.02
N LEU A 44 -12.02 10.65 -2.33
CA LEU A 44 -11.53 9.70 -3.32
C LEU A 44 -10.16 10.16 -3.78
N VAL A 45 -9.10 9.46 -3.37
CA VAL A 45 -7.72 9.75 -3.78
C VAL A 45 -7.40 8.96 -5.04
N GLU A 46 -7.11 9.65 -6.13
CA GLU A 46 -6.80 9.05 -7.41
C GLU A 46 -5.32 9.21 -7.77
N PHE A 47 -4.63 8.09 -7.93
CA PHE A 47 -3.26 8.01 -8.40
C PHE A 47 -3.28 7.73 -9.90
N ARG A 48 -2.69 8.63 -10.68
CA ARG A 48 -2.55 8.50 -12.14
C ARG A 48 -1.08 8.58 -12.54
N ASP A 49 -0.60 7.53 -13.19
CA ASP A 49 0.68 7.55 -13.91
C ASP A 49 0.45 7.22 -15.38
N VAL A 50 0.65 8.23 -16.24
CA VAL A 50 0.46 8.12 -17.69
C VAL A 50 1.50 7.19 -18.32
N ARG A 51 2.71 7.10 -17.75
CA ARG A 51 3.78 6.25 -18.31
C ARG A 51 3.57 4.77 -17.99
N ALA A 52 3.02 4.51 -16.81
CA ALA A 52 2.68 3.15 -16.38
C ALA A 52 1.28 2.71 -16.79
N GLU A 53 0.49 3.59 -17.43
CA GLU A 53 -0.94 3.41 -17.72
C GLU A 53 -1.73 2.96 -16.47
N ALA A 54 -1.28 3.40 -15.30
CA ALA A 54 -1.83 2.98 -14.02
C ALA A 54 -2.82 4.03 -13.51
N ILE A 55 -4.06 3.59 -13.30
CA ILE A 55 -5.12 4.37 -12.64
C ILE A 55 -5.53 3.58 -11.40
N HIS A 56 -5.37 4.19 -10.23
CA HIS A 56 -5.79 3.61 -8.96
C HIS A 56 -6.55 4.64 -8.14
N SER A 57 -7.69 4.25 -7.60
CA SER A 57 -8.50 5.08 -6.73
C SER A 57 -8.64 4.43 -5.37
N LYS A 58 -8.53 5.22 -4.32
CA LYS A 58 -8.67 4.80 -2.93
C LYS A 58 -9.64 5.74 -2.23
N GLU A 59 -10.73 5.19 -1.71
CA GLU A 59 -11.62 5.89 -0.80
C GLU A 59 -10.97 5.94 0.58
N ALA A 60 -10.94 7.13 1.17
CA ALA A 60 -10.35 7.35 2.48
C ALA A 60 -11.09 8.46 3.23
N PHE A 61 -11.12 8.32 4.55
CA PHE A 61 -11.71 9.29 5.45
C PHE A 61 -10.62 9.93 6.28
N TYR A 62 -10.63 11.26 6.33
CA TYR A 62 -9.67 12.04 7.11
C TYR A 62 -10.42 12.85 8.16
N THR A 63 -9.99 12.73 9.41
CA THR A 63 -10.56 13.45 10.54
C THR A 63 -9.49 14.27 11.22
N ALA A 64 -9.82 15.50 11.61
CA ALA A 64 -8.90 16.36 12.37
C ALA A 64 -9.68 17.17 13.40
N TRP A 65 -9.05 17.43 14.54
CA TRP A 65 -9.63 18.28 15.56
C TRP A 65 -9.68 19.72 15.04
N LEU A 66 -10.79 20.41 15.32
CA LEU A 66 -10.89 21.82 14.96
C LEU A 66 -10.02 22.61 15.95
N PRO A 67 -8.98 23.34 15.49
CA PRO A 67 -8.05 24.00 16.40
C PRO A 67 -8.76 25.04 17.28
N GLU A 68 -8.39 25.05 18.55
CA GLU A 68 -8.87 26.01 19.54
C GLU A 68 -7.99 27.28 19.48
N GLY A 69 -8.60 28.45 19.39
CA GLY A 69 -7.88 29.73 19.36
C GLY A 69 -8.10 30.55 18.10
N ASP A 70 -7.08 31.32 17.70
CA ASP A 70 -7.19 32.28 16.61
C ASP A 70 -7.44 31.61 15.25
N ASP A 71 -8.08 32.38 14.36
CA ASP A 71 -8.47 31.97 13.01
C ASP A 71 -7.29 31.64 12.05
N ASN A 72 -6.06 31.51 12.56
CA ASN A 72 -4.86 31.19 11.79
C ASN A 72 -4.18 29.87 12.18
N LEU A 73 -4.68 29.13 13.19
CA LEU A 73 -4.13 27.79 13.45
C LEU A 73 -4.49 26.83 12.31
N ALA A 74 -3.50 26.06 11.86
CA ALA A 74 -3.63 25.02 10.85
C ALA A 74 -4.23 23.73 11.43
N PHE A 75 -4.80 22.91 10.56
CA PHE A 75 -5.36 21.61 10.94
C PHE A 75 -4.25 20.56 11.06
N ASP A 76 -4.20 19.86 12.19
CA ASP A 76 -3.30 18.71 12.35
C ASP A 76 -3.95 17.43 11.80
N TRP A 77 -3.64 17.12 10.54
CA TRP A 77 -4.07 15.90 9.87
C TRP A 77 -3.24 14.66 10.24
N SER A 78 -2.15 14.83 10.99
CA SER A 78 -1.27 13.73 11.35
C SER A 78 -1.80 12.90 12.52
N ALA A 79 -2.60 13.53 13.39
CA ALA A 79 -3.27 12.91 14.52
C ALA A 79 -4.79 12.87 14.25
N PRO A 80 -5.34 11.73 13.79
CA PRO A 80 -6.75 11.65 13.46
C PRO A 80 -7.60 11.94 14.71
N ALA A 81 -8.63 12.77 14.56
CA ALA A 81 -9.54 13.05 15.66
C ALA A 81 -10.28 11.80 16.13
N ALA A 82 -10.58 10.91 15.18
CA ALA A 82 -11.14 9.62 15.48
C ALA A 82 -10.75 8.59 14.42
N GLU A 83 -10.46 7.37 14.87
CA GLU A 83 -10.34 6.20 14.00
C GLU A 83 -11.72 5.83 13.47
N LEU A 84 -11.87 5.78 12.15
CA LEU A 84 -13.16 5.52 11.55
C LEU A 84 -13.63 4.08 11.81
N VAL A 85 -14.71 3.92 12.58
CA VAL A 85 -15.36 2.63 12.79
C VAL A 85 -16.82 2.68 12.34
N GLY A 86 -17.06 2.46 11.04
CA GLY A 86 -18.38 2.18 10.44
C GLY A 86 -19.46 3.26 10.59
N SER A 87 -20.23 3.50 9.51
CA SER A 87 -21.36 4.44 9.49
C SER A 87 -22.43 4.20 10.56
N THR A 88 -22.50 2.98 11.11
CA THR A 88 -23.45 2.56 12.15
C THR A 88 -23.23 3.24 13.52
N ARG A 89 -22.16 4.02 13.70
CA ARG A 89 -21.83 4.65 14.98
C ARG A 89 -22.00 6.17 15.02
N LEU A 90 -22.49 6.79 13.94
CA LEU A 90 -22.77 8.23 13.91
C LEU A 90 -24.17 8.50 14.48
N GLU A 91 -24.23 9.23 15.59
CA GLU A 91 -25.51 9.69 16.15
C GLU A 91 -25.92 11.00 15.47
N PRO A 92 -27.19 11.15 15.03
CA PRO A 92 -27.64 12.33 14.31
C PRO A 92 -27.80 13.57 15.20
N GLN A 93 -27.78 13.38 16.53
CA GLN A 93 -27.95 14.44 17.51
C GLN A 93 -26.99 14.24 18.67
N PRO A 94 -26.52 15.34 19.30
CA PRO A 94 -25.74 15.24 20.52
C PRO A 94 -26.61 14.66 21.65
N ARG A 95 -26.01 13.81 22.46
CA ARG A 95 -26.56 13.34 23.72
C ARG A 95 -26.61 14.49 24.73
N THR A 96 -27.65 14.49 25.54
CA THR A 96 -27.94 15.55 26.51
C THR A 96 -27.13 15.43 27.81
N ASP A 97 -26.53 14.26 28.06
CA ASP A 97 -25.70 13.96 29.23
C ASP A 97 -24.23 14.41 29.09
N ILE A 98 -23.83 14.83 27.89
CA ILE A 98 -22.47 15.27 27.57
C ILE A 98 -22.44 16.80 27.50
N GLN A 99 -21.45 17.40 28.16
CA GLN A 99 -21.33 18.85 28.18
C GLN A 99 -20.83 19.40 26.83
N PRO A 100 -21.23 20.61 26.43
CA PRO A 100 -20.66 21.26 25.27
C PRO A 100 -19.16 21.56 25.48
N HIS A 101 -18.42 21.67 24.38
CA HIS A 101 -17.01 22.04 24.42
C HIS A 101 -16.83 23.43 25.08
N PRO A 102 -15.94 23.59 26.07
CA PRO A 102 -15.72 24.89 26.72
C PRO A 102 -14.90 25.87 25.86
N GLY A 103 -14.17 25.37 24.85
CA GLY A 103 -13.30 26.18 24.00
C GLY A 103 -14.05 27.04 22.98
N ARG A 104 -13.43 28.15 22.56
CA ARG A 104 -13.92 28.97 21.44
C ARG A 104 -13.53 28.30 20.14
N VAL A 105 -14.46 27.55 19.60
CA VAL A 105 -14.28 26.87 18.32
C VAL A 105 -15.32 27.38 17.34
N ARG A 106 -14.88 27.86 16.17
CA ARG A 106 -15.76 28.43 15.15
C ARG A 106 -15.45 27.87 13.78
N LEU A 107 -16.40 27.11 13.23
CA LEU A 107 -16.35 26.66 11.85
C LEU A 107 -17.03 27.71 10.95
N THR A 108 -16.22 28.47 10.21
CA THR A 108 -16.71 29.38 9.17
C THR A 108 -16.51 28.79 7.78
N LYS A 109 -17.20 29.30 6.76
CA LYS A 109 -16.97 28.89 5.36
C LYS A 109 -15.50 29.06 4.94
N LYS A 110 -14.86 30.15 5.41
CA LYS A 110 -13.43 30.41 5.16
C LYS A 110 -12.56 29.32 5.78
N ARG A 111 -12.80 28.98 7.06
CA ARG A 111 -12.08 27.92 7.77
C ARG A 111 -12.26 26.55 7.13
N MET A 112 -13.45 26.26 6.59
CA MET A 112 -13.69 25.01 5.86
C MET A 112 -12.84 24.95 4.57
N GLY A 113 -12.72 26.07 3.85
CA GLY A 113 -11.86 26.16 2.67
C GLY A 113 -10.37 25.99 2.99
N GLU A 114 -9.91 26.58 4.10
CA GLU A 114 -8.55 26.37 4.62
C GLU A 114 -8.30 24.91 4.98
N ALA A 115 -9.23 24.28 5.71
CA ALA A 115 -9.14 22.86 6.06
C ALA A 115 -9.02 21.96 4.82
N GLN A 116 -9.80 22.27 3.77
CA GLN A 116 -9.74 21.54 2.52
C GLN A 116 -8.38 21.73 1.82
N ALA A 117 -7.85 22.95 1.76
CA ALA A 117 -6.55 23.23 1.17
C ALA A 117 -5.42 22.54 1.95
N ASP A 118 -5.43 22.63 3.28
CA ASP A 118 -4.48 21.97 4.17
C ASP A 118 -4.52 20.44 3.99
N LEU A 119 -5.72 19.86 3.84
CA LEU A 119 -5.88 18.44 3.60
C LEU A 119 -5.28 18.03 2.25
N VAL A 120 -5.56 18.80 1.19
CA VAL A 120 -4.97 18.54 -0.14
C VAL A 120 -3.45 18.57 -0.08
N ASP A 121 -2.87 19.59 0.55
CA ASP A 121 -1.42 19.72 0.74
C ASP A 121 -0.85 18.56 1.55
N TYR A 122 -1.56 18.12 2.59
CA TYR A 122 -1.18 16.96 3.38
C TYR A 122 -1.19 15.66 2.56
N LEU A 123 -2.24 15.42 1.76
CA LEU A 123 -2.37 14.23 0.92
C LEU A 123 -1.28 14.17 -0.14
N VAL A 124 -1.01 15.27 -0.82
CA VAL A 124 0.04 15.33 -1.86
C VAL A 124 1.42 14.98 -1.29
N ARG A 125 1.69 15.29 -0.02
CA ARG A 125 2.97 15.03 0.63
C ARG A 125 3.10 13.62 1.23
N ARG A 126 2.00 13.00 1.65
CA ARG A 126 2.01 11.70 2.34
C ARG A 126 1.52 10.53 1.52
N GLU A 127 0.51 10.72 0.68
CA GLU A 127 -0.03 9.63 -0.14
C GLU A 127 0.85 9.45 -1.38
N SER A 128 1.58 8.35 -1.42
CA SER A 128 2.41 7.96 -2.55
C SER A 128 2.13 6.52 -2.93
N LEU A 129 2.08 6.25 -4.24
CA LEU A 129 1.96 4.90 -4.76
C LEU A 129 3.31 4.46 -5.34
N SER A 130 3.89 3.42 -4.76
CA SER A 130 5.14 2.83 -5.24
C SER A 130 4.86 1.84 -6.37
N LEU A 131 5.50 2.06 -7.51
CA LEU A 131 5.50 1.14 -8.66
C LEU A 131 6.95 0.74 -8.96
N PHE A 132 7.17 -0.54 -9.21
CA PHE A 132 8.47 -1.05 -9.65
C PHE A 132 8.56 -1.01 -11.17
N TYR A 133 9.73 -0.67 -11.69
CA TYR A 133 9.98 -0.64 -13.13
C TYR A 133 11.15 -1.55 -13.49
N ASN A 134 10.95 -2.39 -14.49
CA ASN A 134 12.02 -3.19 -15.08
C ASN A 134 12.49 -2.57 -16.41
N PRO A 135 13.73 -2.05 -16.47
CA PRO A 135 14.25 -1.41 -17.67
C PRO A 135 14.42 -2.36 -18.86
N SER A 136 14.73 -3.64 -18.61
CA SER A 136 15.00 -4.61 -19.68
C SER A 136 13.75 -5.02 -20.45
N LEU A 137 12.61 -5.08 -19.76
CA LEU A 137 11.32 -5.42 -20.38
C LEU A 137 10.46 -4.18 -20.66
N LYS A 138 10.88 -3.00 -20.17
CA LYS A 138 10.08 -1.76 -20.13
C LYS A 138 8.71 -1.97 -19.48
N TRP A 139 8.69 -2.75 -18.40
CA TRP A 139 7.47 -3.19 -17.73
C TRP A 139 7.35 -2.56 -16.35
N TYR A 140 6.12 -2.23 -15.97
CA TYR A 140 5.77 -1.75 -14.64
C TYR A 140 5.14 -2.87 -13.80
N SER A 141 5.29 -2.75 -12.47
CA SER A 141 4.56 -3.58 -11.52
C SER A 141 3.08 -3.21 -11.51
N LYS A 142 2.25 -4.16 -11.07
CA LYS A 142 0.86 -3.87 -10.74
C LYS A 142 0.81 -3.05 -9.45
N VAL A 143 -0.32 -2.36 -9.27
CA VAL A 143 -0.61 -1.59 -8.07
C VAL A 143 -0.67 -2.52 -6.86
N GLY A 144 0.14 -2.25 -5.84
CA GLY A 144 0.21 -3.07 -4.62
C GLY A 144 0.97 -4.40 -4.77
N GLU A 145 1.56 -4.68 -5.95
CA GLU A 145 2.40 -5.87 -6.16
C GLU A 145 3.70 -5.74 -5.36
N GLY A 146 4.04 -6.78 -4.61
CA GLY A 146 5.31 -6.81 -3.90
C GLY A 146 6.50 -6.90 -4.86
N GLN A 147 7.65 -6.39 -4.46
CA GLN A 147 8.90 -6.58 -5.21
C GLN A 147 9.18 -8.05 -5.58
N PRO A 148 9.03 -9.05 -4.68
CA PRO A 148 9.32 -10.45 -5.05
C PRO A 148 8.35 -10.99 -6.10
N GLU A 149 7.06 -10.63 -6.02
CA GLU A 149 6.03 -11.05 -6.98
C GLU A 149 6.31 -10.44 -8.36
N PHE A 150 6.65 -9.16 -8.40
CA PHE A 150 7.05 -8.47 -9.63
C PHE A 150 8.26 -9.13 -10.29
N LEU A 151 9.29 -9.45 -9.50
CA LEU A 151 10.50 -10.11 -10.00
C LEU A 151 10.21 -11.52 -10.51
N GLN A 152 9.32 -12.26 -9.86
CA GLN A 152 8.93 -13.59 -10.31
C GLN A 152 8.22 -13.52 -11.67
N ARG A 153 7.23 -12.62 -11.81
CA ARG A 153 6.52 -12.39 -13.07
C ARG A 153 7.47 -11.99 -14.21
N VAL A 154 8.42 -11.10 -13.91
CA VAL A 154 9.48 -10.69 -14.84
C VAL A 154 10.33 -11.89 -15.28
N LYS A 155 10.72 -12.77 -14.34
CA LYS A 155 11.55 -13.94 -14.63
C LYS A 155 10.81 -14.94 -15.51
N GLU A 156 9.55 -15.24 -15.19
CA GLU A 156 8.70 -16.15 -15.96
C GLU A 156 8.54 -15.66 -17.41
N GLU A 157 8.31 -14.36 -17.60
CA GLU A 157 8.26 -13.77 -18.93
C GLU A 157 9.61 -13.85 -19.65
N ALA A 158 10.71 -13.50 -18.98
CA ALA A 158 12.04 -13.55 -19.56
C ALA A 158 12.40 -14.96 -20.03
N ILE A 159 12.07 -15.98 -19.23
CA ILE A 159 12.25 -17.39 -19.60
C ILE A 159 11.42 -17.70 -20.84
N THR A 160 10.15 -17.32 -20.87
CA THR A 160 9.25 -17.57 -22.01
C THR A 160 9.78 -16.95 -23.30
N ARG A 161 10.28 -15.72 -23.24
CA ARG A 161 10.89 -15.04 -24.40
C ARG A 161 12.20 -15.68 -24.85
N LEU A 162 13.01 -16.19 -23.92
CA LEU A 162 14.29 -16.84 -24.22
C LEU A 162 14.13 -18.27 -24.74
N GLN A 163 13.03 -18.95 -24.44
CA GLN A 163 12.79 -20.33 -24.90
C GLN A 163 12.74 -20.45 -26.43
N LEU A 164 12.14 -19.49 -27.12
CA LEU A 164 12.05 -19.48 -28.59
C LEU A 164 13.44 -19.41 -29.26
N PRO A 165 14.29 -18.40 -29.00
CA PRO A 165 15.61 -18.32 -29.60
C PRO A 165 16.52 -19.48 -29.18
N LEU A 166 16.38 -20.01 -27.95
CA LEU A 166 17.13 -21.19 -27.51
C LEU A 166 16.75 -22.44 -28.33
N LYS A 167 15.45 -22.65 -28.61
CA LYS A 167 15.00 -23.76 -29.46
C LYS A 167 15.52 -23.62 -30.89
N GLU A 168 15.52 -22.42 -31.45
CA GLU A 168 16.06 -22.16 -32.79
C GLU A 168 17.57 -22.44 -32.85
N LEU A 169 18.33 -21.96 -31.86
CA LEU A 169 19.77 -22.24 -31.75
C LEU A 169 20.04 -23.74 -31.61
N ALA A 170 19.32 -24.42 -30.73
CA ALA A 170 19.45 -25.86 -30.54
C ALA A 170 19.16 -26.63 -31.83
N ARG A 171 18.14 -26.22 -32.60
CA ARG A 171 17.82 -26.82 -33.91
C ARG A 171 18.93 -26.60 -34.92
N ARG A 172 19.52 -25.40 -34.98
CA ARG A 172 20.66 -25.11 -35.88
C ARG A 172 21.89 -25.94 -35.52
N LEU A 173 22.21 -26.04 -34.23
CA LEU A 173 23.35 -26.84 -33.77
C LEU A 173 23.12 -28.33 -34.04
N ALA A 174 21.91 -28.84 -33.84
CA ALA A 174 21.57 -30.22 -34.17
C ALA A 174 21.80 -30.53 -35.67
N LEU A 175 21.35 -29.64 -36.56
CA LEU A 175 21.59 -29.78 -38.00
C LEU A 175 23.08 -29.75 -38.35
N GLN A 176 23.86 -28.87 -37.71
CA GLN A 176 25.32 -28.82 -37.92
C GLN A 176 26.01 -30.10 -37.44
N LEU A 177 25.59 -30.68 -36.33
CA LEU A 177 26.12 -31.95 -35.83
C LEU A 177 25.76 -33.12 -36.75
N GLU A 178 24.56 -33.14 -37.31
CA GLU A 178 24.17 -34.14 -38.32
C GLU A 178 25.02 -33.99 -39.59
N GLN A 179 25.21 -32.77 -40.09
CA GLN A 179 26.08 -32.51 -41.25
C GLN A 179 27.53 -32.96 -41.02
N LEU A 180 28.07 -32.76 -39.82
CA LEU A 180 29.42 -33.21 -39.48
C LEU A 180 29.52 -34.73 -39.31
N ARG A 181 28.44 -35.40 -38.91
CA ARG A 181 28.38 -36.87 -38.83
C ARG A 181 28.24 -37.53 -40.19
N GLU A 182 27.52 -36.88 -41.10
CA GLU A 182 27.34 -37.35 -42.48
C GLU A 182 28.53 -37.02 -43.37
N LEU A 183 29.42 -36.10 -42.97
CA LEU A 183 30.73 -35.97 -43.60
C LEU A 183 31.53 -37.25 -43.32
N PRO A 184 31.80 -38.10 -44.33
CA PRO A 184 32.73 -39.19 -44.14
C PRO A 184 34.09 -38.59 -43.76
N LEU A 185 34.75 -39.20 -42.78
CA LEU A 185 36.16 -38.91 -42.49
C LEU A 185 36.91 -38.93 -43.84
N PRO A 186 37.68 -37.88 -44.19
CA PRO A 186 38.51 -37.97 -45.37
C PRO A 186 39.41 -39.20 -45.22
N ASP A 187 39.37 -40.09 -46.22
CA ASP A 187 40.14 -41.35 -46.27
C ASP A 187 41.67 -41.15 -46.26
N ASP A 188 42.15 -39.90 -46.12
CA ASP A 188 43.54 -39.48 -46.22
C ASP A 188 44.41 -39.81 -44.97
N VAL A 189 43.94 -40.64 -44.03
CA VAL A 189 44.78 -41.07 -42.87
C VAL A 189 45.30 -42.51 -43.02
N ALA A 190 44.90 -43.26 -44.05
CA ALA A 190 45.31 -44.66 -44.20
C ALA A 190 46.42 -44.92 -45.26
N ALA A 191 46.89 -43.91 -45.99
CA ALA A 191 47.77 -44.15 -47.14
C ALA A 191 49.28 -43.89 -46.92
N ASP A 192 49.72 -43.34 -45.79
CA ASP A 192 51.10 -42.81 -45.66
C ASP A 192 52.03 -43.58 -44.71
N SER A 193 51.67 -44.81 -44.28
CA SER A 193 52.51 -45.62 -43.37
C SER A 193 53.02 -46.95 -43.95
N THR A 194 52.97 -47.14 -45.27
CA THR A 194 53.55 -48.33 -45.92
C THR A 194 54.42 -47.96 -47.10
N GLN A 195 55.58 -47.35 -46.83
CA GLN A 195 56.77 -47.47 -47.66
C GLN A 195 57.94 -46.84 -46.90
N ASP A 196 58.73 -47.67 -46.23
CA ASP A 196 60.16 -47.49 -46.02
C ASP A 196 60.73 -48.82 -45.50
N LEU A 197 61.19 -49.64 -46.46
CA LEU A 197 62.10 -50.79 -46.28
C LEU A 197 63.32 -50.56 -47.16
#